data_AF-A0A354IZ51-F1
#
_entry.id   AF-A0A354IZ51-F1
#
_cell.length_a   1.000
_cell.length_b   1.000
_cell.length_c   1.000
_cell.angle_alpha   90.00
_cell.angle_beta   90.00
_cell.angle_gamma   90.00
#
_symmetry.space_group_name_H-M   'P 1'
#
loop_
_entity.id
_entity.type
_entity.pdbx_description
1 polymer ?
#
loop_
_entity_poly.entity_id
_entity_poly.type
_entity_poly.pdbx_seq_one_letter_code
_entity_poly.pdbx_strand_id
1 'polypeptide(L)'
;MLGAGCVGADEGPGMMLHFASLKEGVVIACKGGRLASGKRFPGPGALGRTRDWVTGGATEGAAPDGRQLPEWVEFEWTEHVADKAYSLEELKALPLHVERVVIRERVPQDVIDEVILSKRATPPGTLPDKSLWLNFVWTDSGIKFHWRLESRKAAPEYMLRSGGDVIERP
;
A
#
# COMPACT_ATOMS: atom_id res chain seq x y z
N MET A 1 -15.48 15.26 31.66
CA MET A 1 -15.91 15.97 30.44
C MET A 1 -14.69 16.01 29.51
N LEU A 2 -14.49 14.96 28.70
CA LEU A 2 -13.35 14.85 27.78
C LEU A 2 -13.81 15.36 26.41
N GLY A 3 -13.10 16.39 25.92
CA GLY A 3 -13.47 17.16 24.74
C GLY A 3 -13.61 16.29 23.50
N ALA A 4 -14.71 16.50 22.80
CA ALA A 4 -14.91 16.03 21.44
C ALA A 4 -13.76 16.59 20.58
N GLY A 5 -12.85 15.70 20.15
CA GLY A 5 -11.87 16.04 19.12
C GLY A 5 -12.61 16.39 17.85
N CYS A 6 -12.71 17.68 17.55
CA CYS A 6 -13.18 18.16 16.26
C CYS A 6 -12.32 17.53 15.17
N VAL A 7 -12.94 16.77 14.28
CA VAL A 7 -12.29 16.21 13.09
C VAL A 7 -11.90 17.39 12.20
N GLY A 8 -10.62 17.76 12.22
CA GLY A 8 -10.12 18.91 11.46
C GLY A 8 -10.32 18.75 9.95
N ALA A 9 -10.54 19.85 9.25
CA ALA A 9 -10.73 19.91 7.80
C ALA A 9 -9.54 19.32 6.99
N ASP A 10 -8.39 19.12 7.64
CA ASP A 10 -7.13 18.63 7.07
C ASP A 10 -6.94 17.11 7.14
N GLU A 11 -7.92 16.33 7.59
CA GLU A 11 -7.81 14.87 7.58
C GLU A 11 -8.05 14.27 6.18
N GLY A 12 -6.99 13.75 5.56
CA GLY A 12 -7.12 12.88 4.39
C GLY A 12 -7.67 11.48 4.73
N PRO A 13 -7.84 10.60 3.72
CA PRO A 13 -8.68 9.40 3.83
C PRO A 13 -8.14 8.38 4.85
N GLY A 14 -6.84 8.41 5.15
CA GLY A 14 -6.17 7.23 5.68
C GLY A 14 -6.18 6.10 4.64
N MET A 15 -5.22 5.19 4.71
CA MET A 15 -5.10 4.14 3.71
C MET A 15 -4.62 2.84 4.33
N MET A 16 -5.08 1.74 3.76
CA MET A 16 -4.50 0.43 3.95
C MET A 16 -3.48 0.22 2.84
N LEU A 17 -2.25 -0.12 3.21
CA LEU A 17 -1.21 -0.52 2.28
C LEU A 17 -1.21 -2.03 2.22
N HIS A 18 -1.10 -2.56 1.01
CA HIS A 18 -0.95 -3.98 0.76
C HIS A 18 0.22 -4.20 -0.18
N PHE A 19 1.07 -5.16 0.16
CA PHE A 19 2.28 -5.46 -0.60
C PHE A 19 2.36 -6.95 -0.90
N ALA A 20 2.64 -7.28 -2.14
CA ALA A 20 2.75 -8.66 -2.61
C ALA A 20 3.90 -8.79 -3.63
N SER A 21 4.38 -10.02 -3.81
CA SER A 21 5.32 -10.35 -4.89
C SER A 21 4.79 -11.54 -5.68
N LEU A 22 4.81 -11.44 -7.00
CA LEU A 22 4.47 -12.54 -7.91
C LEU A 22 5.73 -13.20 -8.50
N LYS A 23 6.93 -12.71 -8.18
CA LYS A 23 8.19 -13.19 -8.75
C LYS A 23 8.52 -14.59 -8.24
N GLU A 24 8.72 -15.54 -9.14
CA GLU A 24 9.08 -16.91 -8.81
C GLU A 24 10.54 -17.03 -8.34
N GLY A 25 10.77 -17.80 -7.28
CA GLY A 25 12.12 -18.11 -6.77
C GLY A 25 12.90 -16.93 -6.16
N VAL A 26 12.27 -15.75 -6.02
CA VAL A 26 12.91 -14.51 -5.56
C VAL A 26 12.20 -13.97 -4.31
N VAL A 27 12.99 -13.47 -3.37
CA VAL A 27 12.54 -12.66 -2.25
C VAL A 27 12.89 -11.19 -2.51
N ILE A 28 11.87 -10.35 -2.44
CA ILE A 28 12.01 -8.89 -2.46
C ILE A 28 12.33 -8.42 -1.04
N ALA A 29 13.52 -7.92 -0.80
CA ALA A 29 13.88 -7.24 0.44
C ALA A 29 13.74 -5.73 0.27
N CYS A 30 12.53 -5.22 0.55
CA CYS A 30 12.21 -3.81 0.48
C CYS A 30 12.76 -3.06 1.68
N LYS A 31 13.61 -2.07 1.40
CA LYS A 31 14.20 -1.20 2.42
C LYS A 31 13.22 -0.12 2.89
N GLY A 32 12.12 0.09 2.18
CA GLY A 32 11.08 1.09 2.44
C GLY A 32 10.84 1.98 1.22
N GLY A 33 9.93 2.94 1.38
CA GLY A 33 9.65 3.95 0.35
C GLY A 33 10.06 5.36 0.77
N ARG A 34 10.09 6.26 -0.22
CA ARG A 34 10.27 7.71 -0.04
C ARG A 34 9.12 8.45 -0.70
N LEU A 35 8.64 9.48 -0.04
CA LEU A 35 7.58 10.37 -0.54
C LEU A 35 8.16 11.60 -1.23
N ALA A 36 7.32 12.30 -1.99
CA ALA A 36 7.65 13.61 -2.58
C ALA A 36 8.11 14.64 -1.54
N SER A 37 7.56 14.57 -0.32
CA SER A 37 7.95 15.40 0.82
C SER A 37 9.35 15.06 1.39
N GLY A 38 10.00 13.99 0.91
CA GLY A 38 11.23 13.44 1.46
C GLY A 38 11.03 12.54 2.68
N LYS A 39 9.80 12.42 3.21
CA LYS A 39 9.51 11.52 4.33
C LYS A 39 9.57 10.05 3.91
N ARG A 40 9.80 9.18 4.90
CA ARG A 40 9.76 7.73 4.71
C ARG A 40 8.32 7.26 4.56
N PHE A 41 8.11 6.40 3.58
CA PHE A 41 6.92 5.60 3.41
C PHE A 41 7.20 4.18 3.92
N PRO A 42 6.20 3.51 4.50
CA PRO A 42 6.37 2.13 4.94
C PRO A 42 6.79 1.19 3.81
N GLY A 43 7.36 0.06 4.19
CA GLY A 43 7.69 -1.01 3.26
C GLY A 43 7.54 -2.37 3.94
N PRO A 44 7.31 -3.43 3.17
CA PRO A 44 6.90 -4.73 3.69
C PRO A 44 8.02 -5.52 4.38
N GLY A 45 9.24 -4.97 4.46
CA GLY A 45 10.41 -5.75 4.82
C GLY A 45 10.74 -6.77 3.72
N ALA A 46 10.50 -8.05 3.96
CA ALA A 46 10.77 -9.11 2.99
C ALA A 46 9.47 -9.74 2.45
N LEU A 47 9.37 -9.88 1.13
CA LEU A 47 8.27 -10.55 0.45
C LEU A 47 8.78 -11.70 -0.42
N GLY A 48 8.39 -12.92 -0.07
CA GLY A 48 8.42 -14.04 -1.00
C GLY A 48 7.24 -14.01 -1.95
N ARG A 49 7.22 -14.94 -2.89
CA ARG A 49 6.10 -15.10 -3.81
C ARG A 49 4.79 -15.42 -3.09
N THR A 50 3.70 -14.80 -3.55
CA THR A 50 2.32 -15.21 -3.26
C THR A 50 1.62 -15.76 -4.51
N ARG A 51 0.63 -16.62 -4.32
CA ARG A 51 -0.26 -17.10 -5.39
C ARG A 51 -1.41 -16.12 -5.68
N ASP A 52 -1.89 -15.44 -4.66
CA ASP A 52 -2.92 -14.41 -4.78
C ASP A 52 -2.37 -13.11 -4.20
N TRP A 53 -2.21 -12.10 -5.07
CA TRP A 53 -1.72 -10.78 -4.68
C TRP A 53 -2.77 -9.94 -3.96
N VAL A 54 -4.04 -10.33 -3.97
CA VAL A 54 -5.13 -9.58 -3.33
C VAL A 54 -5.24 -9.90 -1.85
N THR A 55 -4.98 -11.16 -1.50
CA THR A 55 -5.18 -11.71 -0.14
C THR A 55 -3.88 -12.20 0.53
N GLY A 56 -2.86 -12.54 -0.25
CA GLY A 56 -1.55 -12.91 0.27
C GLY A 56 -0.58 -11.73 0.31
N GLY A 57 0.50 -11.85 1.08
CA GLY A 57 1.49 -10.78 1.25
C GLY A 57 1.37 -10.09 2.61
N ALA A 58 1.71 -8.80 2.66
CA ALA A 58 1.77 -8.00 3.88
C ALA A 58 0.82 -6.81 3.82
N THR A 59 0.17 -6.49 4.93
CA THR A 59 -0.80 -5.39 5.04
C THR A 59 -0.47 -4.51 6.25
N GLU A 60 -0.53 -3.20 6.07
CA GLU A 60 -0.36 -2.23 7.15
C GLU A 60 -1.22 -0.98 6.95
N GLY A 61 -1.55 -0.28 8.04
CA GLY A 61 -2.23 1.01 7.96
C GLY A 61 -1.22 2.15 7.80
N ALA A 62 -1.51 3.10 6.92
CA ALA A 62 -0.66 4.27 6.73
C ALA A 62 -1.44 5.59 6.75
N ALA A 63 -0.75 6.62 7.21
CA ALA A 63 -1.23 7.99 7.24
C ALA A 63 -0.10 8.97 6.86
N PRO A 64 0.47 8.85 5.65
CA PRO A 64 1.56 9.72 5.20
C PRO A 64 1.11 11.18 5.03
N ASP A 65 2.06 12.11 5.07
CA ASP A 65 1.93 13.51 4.62
C ASP A 65 0.60 14.20 4.93
N GLY A 66 0.34 14.45 6.21
CA GLY A 66 -0.89 15.12 6.63
C GLY A 66 -2.14 14.26 6.40
N ARG A 67 -1.98 12.94 6.29
CA ARG A 67 -3.03 11.93 6.08
C ARG A 67 -3.58 11.92 4.64
N GLN A 68 -2.99 12.68 3.72
CA GLN A 68 -3.37 12.74 2.30
C GLN A 68 -2.77 11.59 1.49
N LEU A 69 -3.30 11.36 0.28
CA LEU A 69 -2.65 10.44 -0.66
C LEU A 69 -1.33 11.05 -1.12
N PRO A 70 -0.23 10.28 -1.10
CA PRO A 70 1.03 10.74 -1.67
C PRO A 70 0.91 10.91 -3.20
N GLU A 71 1.63 11.88 -3.76
CA GLU A 71 1.73 12.04 -5.21
C GLU A 71 2.37 10.82 -5.86
N TRP A 72 3.48 10.37 -5.27
CA TRP A 72 4.21 9.17 -5.64
C TRP A 72 4.92 8.58 -4.42
N VAL A 73 5.29 7.31 -4.52
CA VAL A 73 6.20 6.61 -3.61
C VAL A 73 7.35 6.04 -4.43
N GLU A 74 8.59 6.31 -4.02
CA GLU A 74 9.79 5.71 -4.59
C GLU A 74 10.27 4.59 -3.67
N PHE A 75 10.18 3.35 -4.14
CA PHE A 75 10.61 2.17 -3.39
C PHE A 75 12.06 1.84 -3.70
N GLU A 76 12.77 1.41 -2.67
CA GLU A 76 14.15 0.91 -2.76
C GLU A 76 14.17 -0.55 -2.26
N TRP A 77 14.63 -1.49 -3.08
CA TRP A 77 14.69 -2.91 -2.70
C TRP A 77 15.90 -3.64 -3.27
N THR A 78 16.22 -4.78 -2.69
CA THR A 78 17.14 -5.77 -3.28
C THR A 78 16.40 -7.08 -3.51
N GLU A 79 16.96 -7.91 -4.39
CA GLU A 79 16.39 -9.21 -4.73
C GLU A 79 17.39 -10.31 -4.42
N HIS A 80 16.90 -11.40 -3.81
CA HIS A 80 17.72 -12.58 -3.55
C HIS A 80 16.94 -13.87 -3.78
N VAL A 81 17.67 -14.92 -4.15
CA VAL A 81 17.10 -16.27 -4.34
C VAL A 81 16.55 -16.80 -3.03
N ALA A 82 15.29 -17.24 -3.02
CA ALA A 82 14.55 -17.60 -1.80
C ALA A 82 15.22 -18.71 -0.97
N ASP A 83 15.78 -19.73 -1.65
CA ASP A 83 16.33 -20.92 -1.00
C ASP A 83 17.86 -20.88 -0.85
N LYS A 84 18.49 -19.73 -1.15
CA LYS A 84 19.92 -19.54 -0.94
C LYS A 84 20.16 -18.88 0.42
N ALA A 85 21.03 -19.46 1.23
CA ALA A 85 21.58 -18.77 2.40
C ALA A 85 22.59 -17.71 1.95
N TYR A 86 22.40 -16.47 2.40
CA TYR A 86 23.31 -15.35 2.15
C TYR A 86 23.98 -14.93 3.46
N SER A 87 25.27 -14.61 3.38
CA SER A 87 25.94 -13.82 4.40
C SER A 87 25.45 -12.37 4.37
N LEU A 88 25.67 -11.64 5.48
CA LEU A 88 25.34 -10.21 5.54
C LEU A 88 26.10 -9.38 4.49
N GLU A 89 27.34 -9.75 4.18
CA GLU A 89 28.14 -9.07 3.15
C GLU A 89 27.57 -9.30 1.75
N GLU A 90 27.17 -10.52 1.43
CA GLU A 90 26.50 -10.80 0.16
C GLU A 90 25.18 -10.03 0.04
N LEU A 91 24.35 -10.01 1.09
CA LEU A 91 23.09 -9.24 1.08
C LEU A 91 23.32 -7.75 0.84
N LYS A 92 24.39 -7.18 1.39
CA LYS A 92 24.76 -5.77 1.19
C LYS A 92 25.28 -5.49 -0.22
N ALA A 93 25.91 -6.48 -0.85
CA ALA A 93 26.46 -6.37 -2.20
C ALA A 93 25.40 -6.59 -3.31
N LEU A 94 24.19 -7.03 -2.96
CA LEU A 94 23.11 -7.19 -3.93
C LEU A 94 22.76 -5.86 -4.62
N PRO A 95 22.43 -5.89 -5.93
CA PRO A 95 22.00 -4.70 -6.64
C PRO A 95 20.80 -4.03 -5.96
N LEU A 96 20.91 -2.71 -5.79
CA LEU A 96 19.80 -1.88 -5.32
C LEU A 96 18.92 -1.51 -6.51
N HIS A 97 17.65 -1.86 -6.42
CA HIS A 97 16.60 -1.44 -7.33
C HIS A 97 15.87 -0.23 -6.73
N VAL A 98 15.49 0.70 -7.62
CA VAL A 98 14.74 1.90 -7.26
C VAL A 98 13.66 2.11 -8.30
N GLU A 99 12.42 2.28 -7.87
CA GLU A 99 11.29 2.54 -8.76
C GLU A 99 10.28 3.48 -8.11
N ARG A 100 9.83 4.46 -8.89
CA ARG A 100 8.80 5.42 -8.47
C ARG A 100 7.44 5.02 -9.01
N VAL A 101 6.49 4.88 -8.09
CA VAL A 101 5.09 4.57 -8.37
C VAL A 101 4.26 5.84 -8.14
N VAL A 102 3.62 6.35 -9.19
CA VAL A 102 2.65 7.45 -9.11
C VAL A 102 1.35 6.94 -8.48
N ILE A 103 0.76 7.71 -7.57
CA ILE A 103 -0.42 7.30 -6.79
C ILE A 103 -1.57 8.29 -6.95
N ARG A 104 -1.39 9.56 -6.54
CA ARG A 104 -2.49 10.53 -6.44
C ARG A 104 -3.29 10.70 -7.72
N GLU A 105 -2.61 10.75 -8.87
CA GLU A 105 -3.24 10.92 -10.18
C GLU A 105 -3.99 9.66 -10.66
N ARG A 106 -3.71 8.50 -10.05
CA ARG A 106 -4.28 7.20 -10.44
C ARG A 106 -5.52 6.81 -9.63
N VAL A 107 -5.78 7.50 -8.52
CA VAL A 107 -6.96 7.29 -7.69
C VAL A 107 -7.96 8.42 -7.98
N PRO A 108 -9.18 8.11 -8.47
CA PRO A 108 -10.19 9.13 -8.73
C PRO A 108 -10.54 9.95 -7.48
N GLN A 109 -10.72 11.26 -7.65
CA GLN A 109 -11.00 12.17 -6.53
C GLN A 109 -12.31 11.82 -5.80
N ASP A 110 -13.32 11.35 -6.51
CA ASP A 110 -14.60 10.93 -5.92
C ASP A 110 -14.46 9.69 -5.02
N VAL A 111 -13.48 8.81 -5.28
CA VAL A 111 -13.14 7.69 -4.38
C VAL A 111 -12.51 8.22 -3.10
N ILE A 112 -11.58 9.18 -3.20
CA ILE A 112 -10.93 9.82 -2.05
C ILE A 112 -11.96 10.52 -1.18
N ASP A 113 -12.83 11.32 -1.80
CA ASP A 113 -13.88 12.07 -1.12
C ASP A 113 -14.87 11.13 -0.40
N GLU A 114 -15.25 10.01 -1.03
CA GLU A 114 -16.14 9.02 -0.41
C GLU A 114 -15.54 8.41 0.86
N VAL A 115 -14.24 8.12 0.88
CA VAL A 115 -13.56 7.59 2.06
C VAL A 115 -13.46 8.64 3.16
N ILE A 116 -13.14 9.89 2.80
CA ILE A 116 -13.11 11.01 3.75
C ILE A 116 -14.51 11.22 4.37
N LEU A 117 -15.58 11.19 3.56
CA LEU A 117 -16.96 11.31 4.06
C LEU A 117 -17.33 10.15 4.98
N SER A 118 -16.98 8.91 4.62
CA SER A 118 -17.20 7.75 5.49
C SER A 118 -16.48 7.92 6.83
N LYS A 119 -15.24 8.40 6.82
CA LYS A 119 -14.45 8.64 8.02
C LYS A 119 -15.03 9.74 8.89
N ARG A 120 -15.45 10.87 8.31
CA ARG A 120 -16.09 11.98 9.05
C ARG A 120 -17.41 11.57 9.71
N ALA A 121 -18.15 10.65 9.09
CA ALA A 121 -19.39 10.11 9.66
C ALA A 121 -19.16 9.02 10.73
N THR A 122 -17.91 8.63 10.98
CA THR A 122 -17.57 7.52 11.89
C THR A 122 -17.56 7.98 13.35
N PRO A 123 -18.32 7.33 14.25
CA PRO A 123 -18.28 7.65 15.68
C PRO A 123 -16.89 7.42 16.29
N PRO A 124 -16.49 8.23 17.29
CA PRO A 124 -15.24 8.01 18.02
C PRO A 124 -15.12 6.59 18.57
N GLY A 125 -13.92 6.00 18.46
CA GLY A 125 -13.65 4.63 18.94
C GLY A 125 -14.09 3.52 17.99
N THR A 126 -14.62 3.84 16.82
CA THR A 126 -14.98 2.86 15.79
C THR A 126 -14.17 3.07 14.50
N LEU A 127 -14.00 1.99 13.73
CA LEU A 127 -13.37 2.07 12.42
C LEU A 127 -14.36 2.60 11.38
N PRO A 128 -13.90 3.31 10.33
CA PRO A 128 -14.76 3.73 9.24
C PRO A 128 -15.28 2.53 8.44
N ASP A 129 -16.50 2.64 7.91
CA ASP A 129 -17.07 1.58 7.07
C ASP A 129 -16.22 1.35 5.81
N LYS A 130 -15.84 2.44 5.15
CA LYS A 130 -15.07 2.41 3.92
C LYS A 130 -13.59 2.63 4.15
N SER A 131 -12.79 1.93 3.36
CA SER A 131 -11.34 2.00 3.39
C SER A 131 -10.76 2.01 1.99
N LEU A 132 -9.76 2.86 1.78
CA LEU A 132 -8.96 2.86 0.56
C LEU A 132 -7.75 1.95 0.75
N TRP A 133 -7.60 0.97 -0.14
CA TRP A 133 -6.48 0.06 -0.20
C TRP A 133 -5.56 0.43 -1.37
N LEU A 134 -4.28 0.59 -1.09
CA LEU A 134 -3.21 0.82 -2.06
C LEU A 134 -2.36 -0.45 -2.14
N ASN A 135 -2.40 -1.14 -3.27
CA ASN A 135 -1.72 -2.41 -3.48
C ASN A 135 -0.48 -2.17 -4.35
N PHE A 136 0.69 -2.57 -3.85
CA PHE A 136 1.96 -2.53 -4.56
C PHE A 136 2.44 -3.97 -4.78
N VAL A 137 2.51 -4.38 -6.05
CA VAL A 137 2.79 -5.78 -6.41
C VAL A 137 4.07 -5.84 -7.23
N TRP A 138 5.09 -6.49 -6.68
CA TRP A 138 6.34 -6.73 -7.41
C TRP A 138 6.13 -7.82 -8.46
N THR A 139 6.46 -7.49 -9.69
CA THR A 139 6.43 -8.38 -10.87
C THR A 139 7.80 -8.39 -11.54
N ASP A 140 7.98 -9.24 -12.54
CA ASP A 140 9.20 -9.23 -13.35
C ASP A 140 9.37 -7.93 -14.16
N SER A 141 8.29 -7.18 -14.36
CA SER A 141 8.28 -5.89 -15.08
C SER A 141 8.42 -4.66 -14.17
N GLY A 142 8.63 -4.84 -12.87
CA GLY A 142 8.62 -3.76 -11.88
C GLY A 142 7.40 -3.80 -10.96
N ILE A 143 7.13 -2.69 -10.29
CA ILE A 143 6.03 -2.57 -9.32
C ILE A 143 4.74 -2.18 -10.05
N LYS A 144 3.73 -3.04 -9.95
CA LYS A 144 2.36 -2.70 -10.37
C LYS A 144 1.61 -2.08 -9.20
N PHE A 145 0.81 -1.07 -9.50
CA PHE A 145 -0.03 -0.40 -8.53
C PHE A 145 -1.51 -0.53 -8.88
N HIS A 146 -2.27 -0.98 -7.88
CA HIS A 146 -3.70 -1.18 -7.98
C HIS A 146 -4.37 -0.63 -6.71
N TRP A 147 -5.51 0.04 -6.84
CA TRP A 147 -6.28 0.55 -5.70
C TRP A 147 -7.63 -0.15 -5.58
N ARG A 148 -8.13 -0.27 -4.35
CA ARG A 148 -9.46 -0.82 -4.05
C ARG A 148 -10.18 0.07 -3.05
N LEU A 149 -11.45 0.35 -3.32
CA LEU A 149 -12.39 0.88 -2.35
C LEU A 149 -13.17 -0.29 -1.77
N GLU A 150 -13.02 -0.51 -0.46
CA GLU A 150 -13.74 -1.57 0.25
C GLU A 150 -14.72 -1.00 1.27
N SER A 151 -15.85 -1.68 1.48
CA SER A 151 -16.84 -1.39 2.53
C SER A 151 -17.15 -2.65 3.32
N ARG A 152 -17.10 -2.54 4.65
CA ARG A 152 -17.45 -3.65 5.55
C ARG A 152 -18.93 -4.01 5.49
N LYS A 153 -19.79 -3.07 5.10
CA LYS A 153 -21.23 -3.30 4.91
C LYS A 153 -21.59 -4.05 3.63
N ALA A 154 -20.67 -4.17 2.67
CA ALA A 154 -20.92 -4.83 1.38
C ALA A 154 -20.72 -6.36 1.43
N ALA A 155 -20.52 -6.94 2.62
CA ALA A 155 -20.32 -8.38 2.78
C ALA A 155 -21.42 -9.21 2.05
N PRO A 156 -21.05 -10.31 1.38
CA PRO A 156 -19.74 -10.96 1.40
C PRO A 156 -18.69 -10.34 0.46
N GLU A 157 -19.10 -9.48 -0.47
CA GLU A 157 -18.23 -8.84 -1.46
C GLU A 157 -17.83 -7.43 -1.01
N TYR A 158 -16.78 -7.36 -0.21
CA TYR A 158 -16.31 -6.11 0.40
C TYR A 158 -15.86 -5.05 -0.63
N MET A 159 -15.46 -5.45 -1.84
CA MET A 159 -14.92 -4.56 -2.86
C MET A 159 -16.02 -3.85 -3.62
N LEU A 160 -16.10 -2.53 -3.48
CA LEU A 160 -17.07 -1.71 -4.21
C LEU A 160 -16.55 -1.28 -5.58
N ARG A 161 -15.29 -0.84 -5.62
CA ARG A 161 -14.65 -0.27 -6.81
C ARG A 161 -13.15 -0.55 -6.76
N SER A 162 -12.52 -0.64 -7.92
CA SER A 162 -11.08 -0.80 -8.02
C SER A 162 -10.54 -0.23 -9.34
N GLY A 163 -9.24 -0.07 -9.42
CA GLY A 163 -8.57 0.46 -10.61
C GLY A 163 -7.06 0.45 -10.50
N GLY A 164 -6.39 0.96 -11.53
CA GLY A 164 -4.94 0.92 -11.65
C GLY A 164 -4.49 -0.13 -12.66
N ASP A 165 -3.35 -0.77 -12.38
CA ASP A 165 -2.73 -1.70 -13.31
C ASP A 165 -3.51 -3.02 -13.33
N VAL A 166 -3.58 -3.63 -14.52
CA VAL A 166 -4.02 -5.02 -14.66
C VAL A 166 -2.89 -5.92 -14.15
N ILE A 167 -3.21 -6.72 -13.13
CA ILE A 167 -2.28 -7.66 -12.52
C ILE A 167 -2.88 -9.04 -12.71
N GLU A 168 -2.33 -9.79 -13.67
CA GLU A 168 -2.76 -11.15 -13.95
C GLU A 168 -2.57 -12.00 -12.71
N ARG A 169 -3.61 -12.78 -12.38
CA ARG A 169 -3.48 -13.82 -11.37
C ARG A 169 -2.78 -15.02 -12.04
N PRO A 170 -1.72 -15.57 -11.43
CA PRO A 170 -1.08 -16.77 -11.95
C PRO A 170 -2.02 -17.97 -11.96
#